data_AF-X1H7Z2-F1
#
_entry.id   AF-X1H7Z2-F1
#
_cell.length_a   1.000
_cell.length_b   1.000
_cell.length_c   1.000
_cell.angle_alpha   90.00
_cell.angle_beta   90.00
_cell.angle_gamma   90.00
#
_symmetry.space_group_name_H-M   'P 1'
#
loop_
_entity.id
_entity.type
_entity.pdbx_description
1 polymer ?
#
loop_
_entity_poly.entity_id
_entity_poly.type
_entity_poly.pdbx_seq_one_letter_code
_entity_poly.pdbx_strand_id
1 'polypeptide(L)'
;PLLRINGKLRKLDLPELSLRDVHEMIYSIINDKQKDKYEKLRELDFSFELEDMTRFRTNIFKTRLGEAAAFRLIPEKIKSLAELNLPKEINI
;
A
#
# COMPACT_ATOMS: atom_id res chain seq x y z
N PRO A 1 -5.23 7.60 -10.03
CA PRO A 1 -4.19 6.77 -9.35
C PRO A 1 -2.76 7.13 -9.79
N LEU A 2 -1.76 6.92 -8.93
CA LEU A 2 -0.35 7.13 -9.26
C LEU A 2 0.49 5.91 -8.89
N LEU A 3 1.51 5.61 -9.69
CA LEU A 3 2.46 4.55 -9.43
C LEU A 3 3.88 5.12 -9.29
N ARG A 4 4.69 4.58 -8.38
CA ARG A 4 6.10 4.95 -8.25
C ARG A 4 6.96 3.97 -9.06
N ILE A 5 7.61 4.46 -10.10
CA ILE A 5 8.55 3.67 -10.94
C ILE A 5 9.91 4.35 -10.88
N ASN A 6 10.95 3.61 -10.48
CA ASN A 6 12.31 4.11 -10.33
C ASN A 6 12.37 5.41 -9.50
N GLY A 7 11.67 5.42 -8.37
CA GLY A 7 11.60 6.54 -7.43
C GLY A 7 10.62 7.67 -7.81
N LYS A 8 10.17 7.74 -9.07
CA LYS A 8 9.31 8.83 -9.57
C LYS A 8 7.84 8.43 -9.63
N LEU A 9 6.96 9.33 -9.18
CA LEU A 9 5.51 9.15 -9.32
C LEU A 9 5.08 9.41 -10.77
N ARG A 10 4.25 8.53 -11.31
CA ARG A 10 3.64 8.64 -12.63
C ARG A 10 2.14 8.46 -12.49
N LYS A 11 1.36 9.37 -13.09
CA LYS A 11 -0.09 9.21 -13.21
C LYS A 11 -0.35 8.11 -14.25
N LEU A 12 -1.29 7.22 -13.96
CA LEU A 12 -1.76 6.23 -14.92
C LEU A 12 -2.73 6.89 -15.90
N ASP A 13 -2.78 6.38 -17.13
CA ASP A 13 -3.78 6.78 -18.13
C ASP A 13 -5.12 6.09 -17.82
N LEU A 14 -5.72 6.50 -16.71
CA LEU A 14 -7.00 6.04 -16.20
C LEU A 14 -7.84 7.26 -15.83
N PRO A 15 -9.18 7.14 -15.83
CA PRO A 15 -10.06 8.17 -15.32
C PRO A 15 -9.64 8.64 -13.92
N GLU A 16 -9.90 9.91 -13.63
CA GLU A 16 -9.69 10.43 -12.28
C GLU A 16 -10.65 9.72 -11.31
N LEU A 17 -10.13 9.34 -10.15
CA LEU A 17 -10.96 8.74 -9.10
C LEU A 17 -11.69 9.85 -8.35
N SER A 18 -13.00 9.72 -8.25
CA SER A 18 -13.81 10.52 -7.34
C SER A 18 -13.61 10.09 -5.89
N LEU A 19 -14.07 10.91 -4.94
CA LEU A 19 -14.05 10.56 -3.52
C LEU A 19 -14.87 9.29 -3.22
N ARG A 20 -15.93 9.08 -3.99
CA ARG A 20 -16.75 7.88 -3.89
C ARG A 20 -15.98 6.65 -4.34
N ASP A 21 -15.28 6.72 -5.48
CA ASP A 21 -14.49 5.60 -5.98
C ASP A 21 -13.41 5.20 -4.97
N VAL A 22 -12.70 6.18 -4.41
CA VAL A 22 -11.66 5.91 -3.41
C VAL A 22 -12.24 5.28 -2.15
N HIS A 23 -13.40 5.76 -1.68
CA HIS A 23 -14.10 5.20 -0.52
C HIS A 23 -14.50 3.73 -0.75
N GLU A 24 -15.16 3.46 -1.88
CA GLU A 24 -15.61 2.10 -2.24
C GLU A 24 -14.40 1.13 -2.35
N MET A 25 -13.30 1.57 -2.97
CA MET A 25 -12.06 0.78 -3.08
C MET A 25 -11.37 0.52 -1.74
N ILE A 26 -11.39 1.49 -0.81
CA ILE A 26 -10.83 1.31 0.53
C ILE A 26 -11.67 0.31 1.33
N TYR A 27 -12.99 0.46 1.30
CA TYR A 27 -13.90 -0.36 2.09
C TYR A 27 -14.04 -1.78 1.54
N SER A 28 -13.69 -2.03 0.27
CA SER A 28 -13.65 -3.38 -0.29
C SER A 28 -12.45 -4.22 0.18
N ILE A 29 -11.41 -3.61 0.78
CA ILE A 29 -10.16 -4.31 1.16
C ILE A 29 -9.92 -4.37 2.67
N ILE A 30 -10.84 -3.85 3.49
CA ILE A 30 -10.75 -3.87 4.95
C ILE A 30 -11.92 -4.65 5.56
N ASN A 31 -11.71 -5.28 6.72
CA ASN A 31 -12.76 -5.92 7.49
C ASN A 31 -13.44 -4.98 8.50
N ASP A 32 -14.53 -5.41 9.14
CA ASP A 32 -15.31 -4.59 10.08
C ASP A 32 -14.48 -4.02 11.24
N LYS A 33 -13.55 -4.81 11.79
CA LYS A 33 -12.67 -4.37 12.88
C LYS A 33 -11.71 -3.28 12.41
N GLN A 34 -11.18 -3.43 11.20
CA GLN A 34 -10.31 -2.43 10.56
C GLN A 34 -11.07 -1.16 10.20
N LYS A 35 -12.31 -1.29 9.70
CA LYS A 35 -13.23 -0.18 9.45
C LYS A 35 -13.50 0.63 10.71
N ASP A 36 -13.88 -0.02 11.81
CA ASP A 36 -14.11 0.67 13.09
C ASP A 36 -12.85 1.42 13.56
N LYS A 37 -11.67 0.80 13.42
CA LYS A 37 -10.39 1.45 13.73
C LYS A 37 -10.13 2.67 12.85
N TYR A 38 -10.33 2.55 11.53
CA TYR A 38 -10.14 3.65 10.59
C TYR A 38 -11.12 4.80 10.83
N GLU A 39 -12.38 4.51 11.13
CA GLU A 39 -13.39 5.54 11.38
C GLU A 39 -13.09 6.37 12.62
N LYS A 40 -12.53 5.73 13.66
CA LYS A 40 -12.09 6.40 14.90
C LYS A 40 -10.77 7.16 14.75
N LEU A 41 -9.77 6.54 14.14
CA LEU A 41 -8.40 7.09 14.12
C LEU A 41 -8.07 7.89 12.87
N ARG A 42 -8.87 7.75 11.80
CA ARG A 42 -8.63 8.32 10.46
C ARG A 42 -7.33 7.87 9.80
N GLU A 43 -6.76 6.77 10.31
CA GLU A 43 -5.57 6.11 9.80
C GLU A 43 -5.63 4.61 10.09
N LEU A 44 -5.10 3.80 9.17
CA LEU A 44 -4.98 2.35 9.32
C LEU A 44 -3.81 1.79 8.50
N ASP A 45 -2.87 1.13 9.19
CA ASP A 45 -1.87 0.25 8.58
C ASP A 45 -2.26 -1.22 8.69
N PHE A 46 -2.10 -1.96 7.59
CA PHE A 46 -2.34 -3.40 7.53
C PHE A 46 -1.60 -4.03 6.35
N SER A 47 -1.55 -5.37 6.34
CA SER A 47 -1.11 -6.14 5.18
C SER A 47 -2.34 -6.62 4.42
N PHE A 48 -2.29 -6.53 3.10
CA PHE A 48 -3.32 -6.99 2.18
C PHE A 48 -2.70 -7.95 1.18
N GLU A 49 -3.39 -9.04 0.85
CA GLU A 49 -2.96 -10.03 -0.12
C GLU A 49 -3.95 -10.05 -1.27
N LEU A 50 -3.44 -9.90 -2.49
CA LEU A 50 -4.19 -10.06 -3.72
C LEU A 50 -3.90 -11.46 -4.27
N GLU A 51 -4.88 -12.05 -4.95
CA GLU A 51 -4.78 -13.36 -5.62
C GLU A 51 -3.42 -13.54 -6.32
N ASP A 52 -2.84 -14.73 -6.23
CA ASP A 52 -1.46 -15.07 -6.63
C ASP A 52 -0.35 -14.50 -5.71
N MET A 53 -0.51 -14.57 -4.38
CA MET A 53 0.54 -14.35 -3.36
C MET A 53 1.17 -12.96 -3.32
N THR A 54 0.62 -12.00 -4.07
CA THR A 54 1.14 -10.64 -4.08
C THR A 54 0.65 -9.89 -2.85
N ARG A 55 1.58 -9.67 -1.90
CA ARG A 55 1.29 -8.97 -0.65
C ARG A 55 1.65 -7.50 -0.75
N PHE A 56 0.85 -6.68 -0.08
CA PHE A 56 1.05 -5.24 0.05
C PHE A 56 1.06 -4.85 1.51
N ARG A 57 1.96 -3.94 1.89
CA ARG A 57 1.83 -3.14 3.11
C ARG A 57 1.04 -1.89 2.74
N THR A 58 -0.18 -1.81 3.24
CA THR A 58 -1.14 -0.76 2.90
C THR A 58 -1.29 0.18 4.08
N ASN A 59 -1.30 1.48 3.79
CA ASN A 59 -1.69 2.53 4.73
C ASN A 59 -2.88 3.29 4.13
N ILE A 60 -3.97 3.41 4.88
CA ILE A 60 -5.14 4.23 4.56
C ILE A 60 -5.14 5.42 5.51
N PHE A 61 -5.37 6.63 5.00
CA PHE A 61 -5.30 7.86 5.76
C PHE A 61 -6.25 8.92 5.22
N LYS A 62 -6.47 9.99 5.99
CA LYS A 62 -7.30 11.14 5.57
C LYS A 62 -6.42 12.32 5.17
N THR A 63 -6.76 12.96 4.06
CA THR A 63 -6.12 14.17 3.55
C THR A 63 -7.13 15.32 3.54
N ARG A 64 -6.68 16.54 3.21
CA ARG A 64 -7.57 17.69 3.01
C ARG A 64 -8.65 17.45 1.95
N LEU A 65 -8.36 16.61 0.93
CA LEU A 65 -9.29 16.34 -0.17
C LEU A 65 -10.21 15.16 0.12
N GLY A 66 -9.93 14.35 1.15
CA GLY A 66 -10.68 13.15 1.45
C GLY A 66 -9.77 11.97 1.77
N GLU A 67 -10.31 10.77 1.63
CA GLU A 67 -9.62 9.51 1.93
C GLU A 67 -8.55 9.23 0.88
N ALA A 68 -7.47 8.57 1.29
CA ALA A 68 -6.38 8.16 0.42
C ALA A 68 -5.76 6.86 0.94
N ALA A 69 -5.12 6.12 0.04
CA ALA A 69 -4.40 4.91 0.37
C ALA A 69 -3.06 4.83 -0.37
N ALA A 70 -2.05 4.27 0.29
CA ALA A 70 -0.75 3.99 -0.27
C ALA A 70 -0.44 2.49 -0.15
N PHE A 71 -0.28 1.83 -1.30
CA PHE A 71 0.05 0.42 -1.40
C PHE A 71 1.54 0.25 -1.70
N ARG A 72 2.24 -0.52 -0.86
CA ARG A 72 3.66 -0.84 -1.06
C ARG A 72 3.81 -2.34 -1.24
N LEU A 73 4.24 -2.74 -2.42
CA LEU A 73 4.50 -4.14 -2.76
C LEU A 73 5.50 -4.74 -1.76
N ILE A 74 5.16 -5.89 -1.20
CA ILE A 74 6.04 -6.74 -0.40
C ILE A 74 6.55 -7.84 -1.34
N PRO A 75 7.84 -7.87 -1.70
CA PRO A 75 8.39 -8.93 -2.53
C PRO A 75 8.16 -10.32 -1.89
N GLU A 76 7.82 -11.31 -2.70
CA GLU A 76 7.65 -12.70 -2.24
C GLU A 76 9.00 -13.31 -1.83
N LYS A 77 10.02 -13.10 -2.67
CA LYS A 77 11.37 -13.57 -2.40
C LYS A 77 12.09 -12.61 -1.47
N ILE A 78 12.40 -13.09 -0.27
CA ILE A 78 13.36 -12.43 0.63
C ILE A 78 14.74 -12.55 0.00
N LYS A 79 15.37 -11.40 -0.25
CA LYS A 79 16.73 -11.35 -0.81
C LYS A 79 17.74 -11.77 0.24
N SER A 80 18.73 -12.55 -0.18
CA SER A 80 19.94 -12.79 0.59
C SER A 80 20.75 -11.50 0.79
N LEU A 81 21.65 -11.50 1.77
CA LEU A 81 22.56 -10.37 2.02
C LEU A 81 23.43 -10.05 0.79
N ALA A 82 23.84 -11.07 0.03
CA ALA A 82 24.57 -10.90 -1.22
C ALA A 82 23.72 -10.21 -2.31
N GLU A 83 22.46 -10.62 -2.48
CA GLU A 83 21.53 -9.98 -3.43
C GLU A 83 21.15 -8.54 -3.05
N LEU A 84 21.36 -8.16 -1.78
CA LEU A 84 21.20 -6.79 -1.28
C LEU A 84 22.47 -5.94 -1.45
N ASN A 85 23.57 -6.50 -1.95
CA ASN A 85 24.88 -5.85 -2.06
C ASN A 85 25.36 -5.25 -0.73
N LEU A 86 25.12 -5.97 0.38
CA LEU A 86 25.56 -5.51 1.70
C LEU A 86 27.05 -5.83 1.93
N PRO A 87 27.73 -5.06 2.80
CA PRO A 87 29.11 -5.35 3.20
C PRO A 87 29.25 -6.73 3.84
N LYS A 88 30.39 -7.39 3.62
CA LYS A 88 30.63 -8.77 4.09
C LYS A 88 30.68 -8.87 5.61
N GLU A 89 30.97 -7.77 6.29
CA GLU A 89 31.03 -7.67 7.75
C GLU A 89 29.68 -7.95 8.43
N ILE A 90 28.57 -7.85 7.68
CA ILE A 90 27.20 -8.10 8.14
C ILE A 90 26.72 -9.52 7.74
N ASN A 91 27.50 -10.27 6.94
CA ASN A 91 27.22 -11.68 6.70
C ASN A 91 27.55 -12.49 7.96
N ILE A 92 26.53 -12.73 8.79
CA ILE A 92 26.56 -13.68 9.91
C ILE A 92 26.60 -15.10 9.35
#